data_AF-A0A955SF71-F1
#
_entry.id   AF-A0A955SF71-F1
#
_cell.length_a   1.000
_cell.length_b   1.000
_cell.length_c   1.000
_cell.angle_alpha   90.00
_cell.angle_beta   90.00
_cell.angle_gamma   90.00
#
_symmetry.space_group_name_H-M   'P 1'
#
loop_
_entity.id
_entity.type
_entity.pdbx_description
1 polymer ?
#
loop_
_entity_poly.entity_id
_entity_poly.type
_entity_poly.pdbx_seq_one_letter_code
_entity_poly.pdbx_strand_id
1 'polypeptide(L)'
;MSIRILSLPFFCFLTVIQTAPPTWGVDIWEPNDSLGDVQKLDIDTVHEIFTYASIDSPTDEDWFHLTHLAIADKWVTAWIEDRPGGQEGTGFDTVLEMLNGATGASIASNDDISSQIRQSGIIGAAVPMDASPTFRVRPFGADDLGPYRLYTMIHLQGGGRDRVEVEPNDTSGSSDGVSSGQNMSGVIS
;
A
#
# COMPACT_ATOMS: atom_id res chain seq x y z
N MET A 1 -54.73 33.77 -42.34
CA MET A 1 -54.54 32.53 -41.57
C MET A 1 -53.14 32.61 -40.96
N SER A 2 -53.06 32.93 -39.66
CA SER A 2 -51.81 33.31 -39.00
C SER A 2 -51.24 32.09 -38.25
N ILE A 3 -50.03 31.67 -38.61
CA ILE A 3 -49.31 30.56 -37.96
C ILE A 3 -48.48 31.16 -36.83
N ARG A 4 -48.82 30.81 -35.58
CA ARG A 4 -48.01 31.13 -34.41
C ARG A 4 -46.96 30.03 -34.24
N ILE A 5 -45.69 30.40 -34.35
CA ILE A 5 -44.55 29.54 -33.97
C ILE A 5 -44.39 29.68 -32.46
N LEU A 6 -44.66 28.62 -31.71
CA LEU A 6 -44.28 28.51 -30.30
C LEU A 6 -42.79 28.16 -30.22
N SER A 7 -41.98 29.02 -29.61
CA SER A 7 -40.60 28.69 -29.25
C SER A 7 -40.59 27.73 -28.06
N LEU A 8 -40.04 26.54 -28.25
CA LEU A 8 -39.71 25.63 -27.14
C LEU A 8 -38.32 26.01 -26.60
N PRO A 9 -38.10 26.02 -25.26
CA PRO A 9 -36.79 26.27 -24.71
C PRO A 9 -35.87 25.07 -24.98
N PHE A 10 -34.73 25.38 -25.57
CA PHE A 10 -33.60 24.47 -25.79
C PHE A 10 -33.00 24.12 -24.41
N PHE A 11 -33.46 23.03 -23.78
CA PHE A 11 -32.75 22.45 -22.64
C PHE A 11 -31.52 21.72 -23.18
N CYS A 12 -30.38 22.41 -23.15
CA CYS A 12 -29.08 21.79 -23.33
C CYS A 12 -28.82 20.93 -22.09
N PHE A 13 -29.13 19.64 -22.15
CA PHE A 13 -28.63 18.67 -21.18
C PHE A 13 -27.13 18.55 -21.43
N LEU A 14 -26.33 19.30 -20.66
CA LEU A 14 -24.95 18.93 -20.43
C LEU A 14 -25.00 17.64 -19.61
N THR A 15 -24.93 16.49 -20.28
CA THR A 15 -24.61 15.24 -19.61
C THR A 15 -23.19 15.42 -19.09
N VAL A 16 -23.08 15.81 -17.82
CA VAL A 16 -21.88 15.50 -17.05
C VAL A 16 -21.82 13.98 -17.11
N ILE A 17 -20.90 13.46 -17.92
CA ILE A 17 -20.43 12.09 -17.74
C ILE A 17 -19.75 12.15 -16.38
N GLN A 18 -20.54 11.91 -15.34
CA GLN A 18 -20.00 11.48 -14.07
C GLN A 18 -19.39 10.14 -14.41
N THR A 19 -18.10 10.17 -14.77
CA THR A 19 -17.28 8.96 -14.80
C THR A 19 -17.57 8.31 -13.46
N ALA A 20 -18.14 7.11 -13.49
CA ALA A 20 -18.33 6.35 -12.27
C ALA A 20 -17.02 6.44 -11.48
N PRO A 21 -17.06 6.53 -10.14
CA PRO A 21 -15.85 6.31 -9.37
C PRO A 21 -15.18 5.04 -9.91
N PRO A 22 -13.84 4.98 -9.96
CA PRO A 22 -13.14 3.79 -10.45
C PRO A 22 -13.82 2.57 -9.84
N THR A 23 -14.13 1.56 -10.66
CA THR A 23 -14.74 0.32 -10.17
C THR A 23 -13.76 -0.32 -9.21
N TRP A 24 -13.89 0.02 -7.93
CA TRP A 24 -13.20 -0.59 -6.81
C TRP A 24 -13.58 -2.07 -6.77
N GLY A 25 -12.63 -2.96 -6.52
CA GLY A 25 -12.92 -4.38 -6.37
C GLY A 25 -13.02 -5.15 -7.68
N VAL A 26 -12.12 -4.88 -8.64
CA VAL A 26 -11.75 -5.99 -9.54
C VAL A 26 -10.50 -6.60 -8.93
N ASP A 27 -10.73 -7.67 -8.19
CA ASP A 27 -9.69 -8.62 -7.87
C ASP A 27 -9.25 -9.32 -9.16
N ILE A 28 -8.33 -8.66 -9.84
CA ILE A 28 -7.93 -9.00 -11.21
C ILE A 28 -6.96 -10.18 -11.26
N TRP A 29 -6.46 -10.65 -10.12
CA TRP A 29 -5.34 -11.60 -10.04
C TRP A 29 -5.66 -12.88 -9.25
N GLU A 30 -6.89 -13.36 -9.37
CA GLU A 30 -7.26 -14.70 -8.90
C GLU A 30 -6.87 -15.84 -9.87
N PRO A 31 -6.50 -17.03 -9.35
CA PRO A 31 -6.36 -17.36 -7.93
C PRO A 31 -5.04 -16.84 -7.35
N ASN A 32 -5.07 -16.32 -6.12
CA ASN A 32 -3.87 -16.00 -5.33
C ASN A 32 -3.91 -16.59 -3.90
N ASP A 33 -4.82 -17.54 -3.66
CA ASP A 33 -5.14 -18.24 -2.39
C ASP A 33 -3.98 -18.95 -1.66
N SER A 34 -2.77 -18.96 -2.22
CA SER A 34 -1.65 -19.70 -1.64
C SER A 34 -0.28 -19.16 -2.05
N LEU A 35 0.74 -19.56 -1.29
CA LEU A 35 2.14 -19.30 -1.64
C LEU A 35 2.53 -19.82 -3.05
N GLY A 36 1.84 -20.85 -3.56
CA GLY A 36 2.10 -21.42 -4.89
C GLY A 36 1.59 -20.56 -6.04
N ASP A 37 0.55 -19.77 -5.80
CA ASP A 37 -0.19 -18.98 -6.81
C ASP A 37 -0.08 -17.47 -6.57
N VAL A 38 0.93 -17.07 -5.81
CA VAL A 38 1.15 -15.71 -5.33
C VAL A 38 1.19 -14.63 -6.42
N GLN A 39 0.51 -13.50 -6.21
CA GLN A 39 0.63 -12.33 -7.07
C GLN A 39 2.00 -11.67 -6.87
N LYS A 40 2.74 -11.44 -7.96
CA LYS A 40 4.06 -10.80 -7.88
C LYS A 40 3.93 -9.28 -7.92
N LEU A 41 4.52 -8.61 -6.93
CA LEU A 41 4.66 -7.17 -6.88
C LEU A 41 6.10 -6.81 -7.24
N ASP A 42 6.27 -6.04 -8.31
CA ASP A 42 7.58 -5.68 -8.85
C ASP A 42 8.04 -4.31 -8.31
N ILE A 43 9.17 -4.30 -7.60
CA ILE A 43 9.74 -3.11 -6.94
C ILE A 43 11.07 -2.77 -7.63
N ASP A 44 11.00 -2.47 -8.91
CA ASP A 44 12.20 -2.18 -9.69
C ASP A 44 12.84 -0.83 -9.32
N THR A 45 12.05 0.18 -8.91
CA THR A 45 12.57 1.55 -8.61
C THR A 45 11.75 2.37 -7.60
N VAL A 46 10.57 1.90 -7.20
CA VAL A 46 9.63 2.67 -6.36
C VAL A 46 9.73 2.18 -4.92
N HIS A 47 9.95 3.11 -3.98
CA HIS A 47 9.95 2.81 -2.55
C HIS A 47 8.54 2.54 -1.99
N GLU A 48 7.52 2.57 -2.84
CA GLU A 48 6.10 2.49 -2.48
C GLU A 48 5.31 1.80 -3.59
N ILE A 49 4.46 0.83 -3.21
CA ILE A 49 3.54 0.12 -4.10
C ILE A 49 2.16 0.11 -3.49
N PHE A 50 1.16 0.20 -4.36
CA PHE A 50 -0.24 -0.01 -4.02
C PHE A 50 -0.82 -1.11 -4.91
N THR A 51 -1.50 -2.07 -4.30
CA THR A 51 -2.30 -3.08 -4.99
C THR A 51 -3.73 -3.03 -4.49
N TYR A 52 -4.68 -3.21 -5.40
CA TYR A 52 -6.11 -3.37 -5.09
C TYR A 52 -6.47 -4.84 -5.18
N ALA A 53 -7.18 -5.35 -4.18
CA ALA A 53 -7.65 -6.73 -4.07
C ALA A 53 -8.96 -6.76 -3.26
N SER A 54 -9.55 -7.93 -3.07
CA SER A 54 -10.72 -8.11 -2.21
C SER A 54 -10.74 -9.47 -1.53
N ILE A 55 -11.22 -9.48 -0.29
CA ILE A 55 -11.59 -10.71 0.41
C ILE A 55 -13.04 -11.01 0.05
N ASP A 56 -13.26 -11.99 -0.82
CA ASP A 56 -14.56 -12.37 -1.39
C ASP A 56 -15.23 -13.53 -0.62
N SER A 57 -14.50 -14.23 0.25
CA SER A 57 -15.05 -15.29 1.09
C SER A 57 -14.36 -15.44 2.46
N PRO A 58 -15.00 -16.11 3.44
CA PRO A 58 -14.39 -16.37 4.76
C PRO A 58 -13.11 -17.19 4.74
N THR A 59 -12.81 -17.85 3.62
CA THR A 59 -11.64 -18.71 3.43
C THR A 59 -10.67 -18.16 2.38
N ASP A 60 -10.95 -16.97 1.87
CA ASP A 60 -10.13 -16.28 0.90
C ASP A 60 -8.84 -15.79 1.56
N GLU A 61 -7.70 -16.04 0.92
CA GLU A 61 -6.40 -15.55 1.35
C GLU A 61 -5.67 -14.91 0.17
N ASP A 62 -5.37 -13.62 0.25
CA ASP A 62 -4.57 -12.98 -0.78
C ASP A 62 -3.08 -13.08 -0.50
N TRP A 63 -2.33 -13.67 -1.43
CA TRP A 63 -0.87 -13.76 -1.32
C TRP A 63 -0.16 -12.83 -2.32
N PHE A 64 0.80 -12.03 -1.81
CA PHE A 64 1.61 -11.10 -2.60
C PHE A 64 3.12 -11.30 -2.40
N HIS A 65 3.90 -11.49 -3.46
CA HIS A 65 5.34 -11.71 -3.39
C HIS A 65 6.11 -10.48 -3.89
N LEU A 66 6.95 -9.91 -3.03
CA LEU A 66 7.81 -8.81 -3.42
C LEU A 66 9.01 -9.34 -4.23
N THR A 67 9.08 -8.95 -5.50
CA THR A 67 10.14 -9.34 -6.42
C THR A 67 11.19 -8.24 -6.57
N HIS A 68 12.38 -8.63 -7.05
CA HIS A 68 13.50 -7.72 -7.37
C HIS A 68 14.07 -6.89 -6.20
N LEU A 69 13.84 -7.34 -4.96
CA LEU A 69 14.49 -6.81 -3.76
C LEU A 69 15.95 -7.26 -3.66
N ALA A 70 16.84 -6.71 -4.49
CA ALA A 70 18.25 -7.08 -4.55
C ALA A 70 19.14 -6.43 -3.48
N ILE A 71 18.56 -5.71 -2.52
CA ILE A 71 19.32 -4.85 -1.59
C ILE A 71 19.45 -5.52 -0.23
N ALA A 72 20.69 -5.55 0.26
CA ALA A 72 21.07 -5.94 1.61
C ALA A 72 20.43 -5.00 2.64
N ASP A 73 19.92 -5.57 3.74
CA ASP A 73 19.33 -4.86 4.88
C ASP A 73 18.18 -3.90 4.52
N LYS A 74 16.96 -4.35 4.77
CA LYS A 74 15.75 -3.62 4.40
C LYS A 74 14.71 -3.69 5.51
N TRP A 75 13.99 -2.60 5.67
CA TRP A 75 12.82 -2.52 6.53
C TRP A 75 11.60 -2.37 5.65
N VAL A 76 10.56 -3.14 5.93
CA VAL A 76 9.33 -3.09 5.16
C VAL A 76 8.21 -2.61 6.08
N THR A 77 7.50 -1.61 5.59
CA THR A 77 6.25 -1.13 6.17
C THR A 77 5.14 -1.50 5.21
N ALA A 78 4.05 -2.08 5.70
CA ALA A 78 2.90 -2.41 4.89
C ALA A 78 1.63 -2.25 5.69
N TRP A 79 0.54 -1.80 5.06
CA TRP A 79 -0.75 -1.68 5.73
C TRP A 79 -1.90 -1.87 4.74
N ILE A 80 -3.04 -2.24 5.29
CA ILE A 80 -4.29 -2.41 4.55
C ILE A 80 -5.10 -1.12 4.69
N GLU A 81 -5.70 -0.64 3.61
CA GLU A 81 -6.78 0.34 3.69
C GLU A 81 -8.08 -0.33 3.26
N ASP A 82 -8.98 -0.48 4.23
CA ASP A 82 -10.32 -1.05 4.12
C ASP A 82 -11.24 -0.28 3.16
N ARG A 83 -10.98 1.02 2.95
CA ARG A 83 -11.65 1.82 1.92
C ARG A 83 -10.87 3.09 1.56
N PRO A 84 -10.56 3.34 0.28
CA PRO A 84 -10.05 4.63 -0.16
C PRO A 84 -11.06 5.75 0.13
N GLY A 85 -10.70 6.63 1.06
CA GLY A 85 -11.55 7.74 1.53
C GLY A 85 -12.61 7.36 2.59
N GLY A 86 -12.58 6.14 3.11
CA GLY A 86 -13.31 5.77 4.33
C GLY A 86 -12.58 6.25 5.58
N GLN A 87 -13.25 6.17 6.74
CA GLN A 87 -12.56 6.38 8.00
C GLN A 87 -11.71 5.14 8.30
N GLU A 88 -10.41 5.33 8.50
CA GLU A 88 -9.45 4.27 8.81
C GLU A 88 -9.96 3.37 9.96
N GLY A 89 -9.95 2.05 9.74
CA GLY A 89 -10.25 1.05 10.76
C GLY A 89 -11.72 0.94 11.17
N THR A 90 -12.65 1.38 10.30
CA THR A 90 -14.10 1.26 10.52
C THR A 90 -14.78 0.25 9.60
N GLY A 91 -14.04 -0.31 8.64
CA GLY A 91 -14.51 -1.33 7.71
C GLY A 91 -14.37 -2.75 8.27
N PHE A 92 -14.07 -3.68 7.36
CA PHE A 92 -13.84 -5.08 7.67
C PHE A 92 -12.41 -5.27 8.19
N ASP A 93 -12.24 -6.30 9.02
CA ASP A 93 -11.03 -6.58 9.79
C ASP A 93 -10.22 -7.69 9.15
N THR A 94 -8.95 -7.40 8.89
CA THR A 94 -8.05 -8.32 8.22
C THR A 94 -6.94 -8.75 9.16
N VAL A 95 -6.17 -9.75 8.73
CA VAL A 95 -4.85 -10.01 9.29
C VAL A 95 -3.84 -9.89 8.18
N LEU A 96 -2.86 -9.02 8.37
CA LEU A 96 -1.71 -8.89 7.50
C LEU A 96 -0.53 -9.65 8.11
N GLU A 97 0.04 -10.57 7.35
CA GLU A 97 1.25 -11.29 7.72
C GLU A 97 2.32 -11.12 6.64
N MET A 98 3.55 -10.91 7.07
CA MET A 98 4.75 -10.95 6.24
C MET A 98 5.51 -12.23 6.54
N LEU A 99 5.80 -13.00 5.51
CA LEU A 99 6.46 -14.29 5.56
C LEU A 99 7.76 -14.24 4.76
N ASN A 100 8.70 -15.11 5.12
CA ASN A 100 9.83 -15.44 4.28
C ASN A 100 9.31 -16.30 3.11
N GLY A 101 9.37 -15.77 1.88
CA GLY A 101 8.83 -16.45 0.70
C GLY A 101 9.50 -17.77 0.34
N ALA A 102 10.71 -18.05 0.85
CA ALA A 102 11.39 -19.32 0.61
C ALA A 102 10.97 -20.41 1.62
N THR A 103 10.68 -20.04 2.87
CA THR A 103 10.42 -21.00 3.95
C THR A 103 8.97 -21.01 4.44
N GLY A 104 8.18 -19.99 4.11
CA GLY A 104 6.86 -19.73 4.68
C GLY A 104 6.89 -19.34 6.16
N ALA A 105 8.07 -19.06 6.73
CA ALA A 105 8.18 -18.66 8.13
C ALA A 105 7.69 -17.21 8.32
N SER A 106 6.88 -16.98 9.35
CA SER A 106 6.41 -15.64 9.72
C SER A 106 7.58 -14.73 10.13
N ILE A 107 7.61 -13.52 9.57
CA ILE A 107 8.56 -12.45 9.91
C ILE A 107 7.87 -11.44 10.83
N ALA A 108 6.65 -11.03 10.48
CA ALA A 108 5.83 -10.10 11.23
C ALA A 108 4.35 -10.31 10.90
N SER A 109 3.47 -10.00 11.83
CA SER A 109 2.02 -10.06 11.62
C SER A 109 1.32 -9.00 12.44
N ASN A 110 0.23 -8.44 11.92
CA ASN A 110 -0.64 -7.56 12.68
C ASN A 110 -2.07 -7.62 12.14
N ASP A 111 -3.05 -7.63 13.03
CA ASP A 111 -4.49 -7.52 12.75
C ASP A 111 -4.97 -6.08 12.92
N ASP A 112 -4.65 -5.46 14.06
CA ASP A 112 -5.05 -4.10 14.43
C ASP A 112 -3.84 -3.21 14.75
N ILE A 113 -3.71 -2.03 14.13
CA ILE A 113 -2.69 -1.04 14.56
C ILE A 113 -3.00 -0.42 15.93
N SER A 114 -4.26 -0.46 16.38
CA SER A 114 -4.66 -0.10 17.74
C SER A 114 -6.06 -0.63 18.08
N SER A 115 -6.43 -0.63 19.36
CA SER A 115 -7.76 -1.08 19.81
C SER A 115 -8.95 -0.27 19.28
N GLN A 116 -8.70 0.86 18.61
CA GLN A 116 -9.73 1.73 18.02
C GLN A 116 -9.67 1.76 16.49
N ILE A 117 -8.62 1.20 15.90
CA ILE A 117 -8.37 1.24 14.46
C ILE A 117 -8.12 -0.19 14.00
N ARG A 118 -9.16 -0.81 13.42
CA ARG A 118 -9.16 -2.21 12.95
C ARG A 118 -8.39 -2.43 11.65
N GLN A 119 -7.29 -1.71 11.51
CA GLN A 119 -6.49 -1.67 10.31
C GLN A 119 -5.27 -2.54 10.51
N SER A 120 -5.04 -3.49 9.61
CA SER A 120 -3.84 -4.32 9.65
C SER A 120 -2.64 -3.57 9.12
N GLY A 121 -1.53 -3.65 9.85
CA GLY A 121 -0.31 -2.93 9.46
C GLY A 121 0.95 -3.43 10.15
N ILE A 122 2.00 -3.61 9.37
CA ILE A 122 3.36 -3.94 9.80
C ILE A 122 4.20 -2.68 9.62
N ILE A 123 4.80 -2.16 10.69
CA ILE A 123 5.61 -0.94 10.64
C ILE A 123 7.07 -1.30 10.85
N GLY A 124 7.91 -1.02 9.85
CA GLY A 124 9.35 -1.20 9.94
C GLY A 124 9.75 -2.60 10.42
N ALA A 125 9.31 -3.65 9.72
CA ALA A 125 9.82 -4.99 9.96
C ALA A 125 11.16 -5.18 9.25
N ALA A 126 12.22 -5.55 10.00
CA ALA A 126 13.49 -5.93 9.41
C ALA A 126 13.33 -7.23 8.62
N VAL A 127 13.67 -7.20 7.33
CA VAL A 127 13.58 -8.37 6.46
C VAL A 127 14.97 -9.00 6.33
N PRO A 128 15.12 -10.30 6.66
CA PRO A 128 16.38 -11.01 6.49
C PRO A 128 16.96 -10.84 5.07
N MET A 129 18.30 -10.79 4.96
CA MET A 129 18.99 -10.57 3.68
C MET A 129 18.64 -11.60 2.61
N ASP A 130 18.37 -12.85 3.01
CA ASP A 130 18.01 -13.97 2.15
C ASP A 130 16.49 -14.13 1.95
N ALA A 131 15.69 -13.32 2.64
CA ALA A 131 14.24 -13.38 2.52
C ALA A 131 13.76 -12.49 1.36
N SER A 132 13.00 -13.11 0.46
CA SER A 132 12.04 -12.46 -0.43
C SER A 132 10.70 -12.37 0.31
N PRO A 133 10.33 -11.22 0.87
CA PRO A 133 9.15 -11.10 1.70
C PRO A 133 7.88 -11.35 0.87
N THR A 134 6.98 -12.14 1.44
CA THR A 134 5.66 -12.44 0.89
C THR A 134 4.62 -11.98 1.88
N PHE A 135 3.62 -11.22 1.44
CA PHE A 135 2.48 -10.87 2.25
C PHE A 135 1.37 -11.88 2.08
N ARG A 136 0.66 -12.10 3.17
CA ARG A 136 -0.62 -12.80 3.21
C ARG A 136 -1.63 -11.88 3.88
N VAL A 137 -2.75 -11.65 3.21
CA VAL A 137 -3.91 -10.96 3.75
C VAL A 137 -5.04 -11.99 3.87
N ARG A 138 -5.73 -11.99 4.99
CA ARG A 138 -6.87 -12.89 5.21
C ARG A 138 -7.91 -12.21 6.09
N PRO A 139 -9.18 -12.63 6.05
CA PRO A 139 -10.18 -12.13 6.99
C PRO A 139 -9.78 -12.45 8.43
N PHE A 140 -10.07 -11.54 9.35
CA PHE A 140 -10.01 -11.81 10.79
C PHE A 140 -11.16 -12.74 11.22
N GLY A 141 -12.38 -12.41 10.80
CA GLY A 141 -13.59 -13.18 11.01
C GLY A 141 -14.38 -13.43 9.71
N ALA A 142 -15.35 -14.33 9.77
CA ALA A 142 -16.07 -14.78 8.57
C ALA A 142 -16.89 -13.69 7.85
N ASP A 143 -17.20 -12.59 8.54
CA ASP A 143 -17.96 -11.48 7.98
C ASP A 143 -17.05 -10.34 7.48
N ASP A 144 -15.72 -10.48 7.63
CA ASP A 144 -14.76 -9.45 7.27
C ASP A 144 -14.37 -9.51 5.79
N LEU A 145 -15.37 -9.27 4.94
CA LEU A 145 -15.29 -9.38 3.49
C LEU A 145 -15.34 -8.01 2.84
N GLY A 146 -14.57 -7.82 1.77
CA GLY A 146 -14.63 -6.60 0.98
C GLY A 146 -13.33 -6.24 0.26
N PRO A 147 -13.38 -5.16 -0.55
CA PRO A 147 -12.23 -4.66 -1.27
C PRO A 147 -11.30 -3.89 -0.34
N TYR A 148 -10.01 -4.03 -0.54
CA TYR A 148 -8.99 -3.25 0.16
C TYR A 148 -7.90 -2.77 -0.78
N ARG A 149 -7.01 -1.95 -0.22
CA ARG A 149 -5.75 -1.57 -0.85
C ARG A 149 -4.58 -1.98 0.06
N LEU A 150 -3.67 -2.79 -0.44
CA LEU A 150 -2.40 -3.08 0.21
C LEU A 150 -1.40 -1.99 -0.16
N TYR A 151 -0.87 -1.33 0.86
CA TYR A 151 0.26 -0.44 0.77
C TYR A 151 1.52 -1.16 1.18
N THR A 152 2.60 -0.97 0.44
CA THR A 152 3.92 -1.47 0.82
C THR A 152 4.95 -0.40 0.57
N MET A 153 5.73 -0.09 1.60
CA MET A 153 6.89 0.78 1.54
C MET A 153 8.15 0.02 1.92
N ILE A 154 9.22 0.23 1.16
CA ILE A 154 10.52 -0.39 1.41
C ILE A 154 11.53 0.68 1.78
N HIS A 155 12.10 0.53 2.96
CA HIS A 155 13.16 1.37 3.47
C HIS A 155 14.47 0.61 3.34
N LEU A 156 15.36 1.13 2.51
CA LEU A 156 16.68 0.54 2.27
C LEU A 156 17.65 1.05 3.33
N GLN A 157 18.33 0.15 4.04
CA GLN A 157 19.40 0.54 4.95
C GLN A 157 20.55 1.12 4.13
N GLY A 158 20.98 2.34 4.46
CA GLY A 158 21.99 3.10 3.71
C GLY A 158 21.48 3.88 2.48
N GLY A 159 20.17 3.85 2.18
CA GLY A 159 19.56 4.68 1.13
C GLY A 159 19.38 6.15 1.55
N GLY A 160 19.17 6.39 2.84
CA GLY A 160 19.51 7.66 3.47
C GLY A 160 21.00 7.64 3.77
N ARG A 161 21.73 8.72 3.46
CA ARG A 161 23.08 8.87 4.02
C ARG A 161 22.91 8.74 5.54
N ASP A 162 23.54 7.74 6.16
CA ASP A 162 23.67 7.64 7.62
C ASP A 162 24.33 8.93 8.09
N ARG A 163 23.51 9.94 8.38
CA ARG A 163 23.96 11.19 8.97
C ARG A 163 23.91 10.95 10.45
N VAL A 164 25.09 10.84 11.03
CA VAL A 164 25.26 10.97 12.48
C VAL A 164 24.81 12.38 12.83
N GLU A 165 23.88 12.50 13.77
CA GLU A 165 23.51 13.79 14.35
C GLU A 165 24.77 14.49 14.88
N VAL A 166 24.86 15.81 14.71
CA VAL A 166 26.04 16.57 15.11
C VAL A 166 25.70 17.39 16.34
N GLU A 167 26.26 16.98 17.47
CA GLU A 167 26.06 17.68 18.72
C GLU A 167 27.00 18.89 18.90
N PRO A 168 26.54 19.99 19.54
CA PRO A 168 25.23 20.16 20.17
C PRO A 168 24.15 20.72 19.22
N ASN A 169 23.00 20.05 19.11
CA ASN A 169 21.87 20.51 18.29
C ASN A 169 20.63 20.99 19.10
N ASP A 170 20.83 21.29 20.39
CA ASP A 170 19.78 21.67 21.37
C ASP A 170 19.05 23.02 21.10
N THR A 171 19.38 23.75 20.04
CA THR A 171 18.75 25.04 19.73
C THR A 171 18.31 25.12 18.27
N SER A 172 17.32 25.95 17.97
CA SER A 172 16.91 26.20 16.59
C SER A 172 18.01 26.81 15.71
N GLY A 173 19.04 27.41 16.30
CA GLY A 173 20.23 27.91 15.61
C GLY A 173 21.32 26.86 15.39
N SER A 174 21.20 25.69 16.01
CA SER A 174 22.16 24.58 15.93
C SER A 174 21.53 23.28 15.43
N SER A 175 20.29 23.32 14.94
CA SER A 175 19.57 22.14 14.46
C SER A 175 20.26 21.50 13.25
N ASP A 176 20.31 20.18 13.23
CA ASP A 176 20.81 19.44 12.09
C ASP A 176 19.89 19.59 10.86
N GLY A 177 20.52 19.82 9.71
CA GLY A 177 19.81 19.89 8.43
C GLY A 177 19.45 18.51 7.92
N VAL A 178 18.16 18.17 7.95
CA VAL A 178 17.61 17.02 7.21
C VAL A 178 17.22 17.50 5.80
N SER A 179 17.95 17.03 4.79
CA SER A 179 17.65 17.34 3.38
C SER A 179 17.10 16.11 2.67
N SER A 180 15.86 16.18 2.18
CA SER A 180 15.29 15.16 1.31
C SER A 180 15.89 15.25 -0.10
N GLY A 181 16.95 14.47 -0.34
CA GLY A 181 17.48 14.24 -1.69
C GLY A 181 18.23 15.43 -2.31
N GLN A 182 19.56 15.40 -2.22
CA GLN A 182 20.39 15.94 -3.31
C GLN A 182 21.21 14.82 -3.93
N ASN A 183 20.75 14.37 -5.09
CA ASN A 183 21.57 13.78 -6.14
C ASN A 183 22.67 14.79 -6.48
N MET A 184 23.88 14.61 -5.95
CA MET A 184 25.05 15.34 -6.45
C MET A 184 25.61 14.58 -7.64
N SER A 185 25.02 14.84 -8.81
CA SER A 185 25.74 14.76 -10.08
C SER A 185 26.69 15.96 -10.13
N GLY A 186 28.01 15.74 -10.13
CA GLY A 186 28.93 16.82 -10.47
C GLY A 186 30.38 16.65 -10.03
N VAL A 187 31.19 16.15 -10.96
CA VAL A 187 32.57 16.59 -11.28
C VAL A 187 33.61 16.55 -10.14
N ILE A 188 34.47 15.54 -10.17
CA ILE A 188 35.85 15.68 -9.70
C ILE A 188 36.65 16.15 -10.92
N SER A 189 37.09 17.40 -10.89
CA SER A 189 38.21 17.92 -11.67
C SER A 189 39.49 17.77 -10.86
#